data_AF-A0A5K1CJB4-F1
#
_entry.id   AF-A0A5K1CJB4-F1
#
_cell.length_a   1.000
_cell.length_b   1.000
_cell.length_c   1.000
_cell.angle_alpha   90.00
_cell.angle_beta   90.00
_cell.angle_gamma   90.00
#
_symmetry.space_group_name_H-M   'P 1'
#
loop_
_entity.id
_entity.type
_entity.pdbx_description
1 polymer ?
#
loop_
_entity_poly.entity_id
_entity_poly.type
_entity_poly.pdbx_seq_one_letter_code
_entity_poly.pdbx_strand_id
1 'polypeptide(L)' 'ISGAKITITEPRPGDTETVIIISGTPDQTHAAQSLLQAFVMSGQGSP' A
#
# COMPACT_ATOMS: atom_id res chain seq x y z
N ILE A 1 -12.40 -0.17 7.79
CA ILE A 1 -12.22 0.47 6.47
C ILE A 1 -11.43 -0.37 5.47
N SER A 2 -10.53 -1.27 5.89
CA SER A 2 -10.27 -2.52 5.11
C SER A 2 -10.12 -3.74 6.04
N GLY A 3 -9.63 -3.55 7.26
CA GLY A 3 -9.45 -4.64 8.23
C GLY A 3 -8.20 -5.49 7.97
N ALA A 4 -7.45 -5.19 6.91
CA ALA A 4 -6.17 -5.82 6.63
C ALA A 4 -5.08 -5.28 7.55
N LYS A 5 -4.15 -6.16 7.94
CA LYS A 5 -2.90 -5.79 8.60
C LYS A 5 -1.87 -5.40 7.54
N ILE A 6 -1.28 -4.22 7.71
CA ILE A 6 -0.28 -3.66 6.81
C ILE A 6 1.05 -3.57 7.55
N THR A 7 2.11 -4.09 6.93
CA THR A 7 3.49 -3.96 7.40
C THR A 7 4.30 -3.26 6.32
N ILE A 8 4.94 -2.14 6.67
CA ILE A 8 5.87 -1.44 5.79
C ILE A 8 7.27 -1.89 6.18
N THR A 9 8.03 -2.43 5.22
CA THR A 9 9.41 -2.82 5.49
C THR A 9 10.33 -1.66 5.18
N GLU A 10 11.40 -1.50 5.95
CA GLU A 10 12.42 -0.49 5.65
C GLU A 10 13.12 -0.82 4.32
N PRO A 11 13.15 0.11 3.36
CA PRO A 11 13.90 -0.07 2.12
C PRO A 11 15.40 -0.12 2.43
N ARG A 12 16.17 -0.92 1.68
CA ARG A 12 17.62 -0.97 1.86
C ARG A 12 18.26 0.28 1.27
N PRO A 13 19.48 0.65 1.70
CA PRO A 13 20.21 1.75 1.09
C PRO A 13 20.37 1.54 -0.42
N GLY A 14 19.80 2.45 -1.21
CA GLY A 14 19.82 2.40 -2.67
C GLY A 14 18.53 1.88 -3.32
N ASP A 15 17.56 1.39 -2.55
CA ASP A 15 16.26 0.98 -3.08
C ASP A 15 15.43 2.21 -3.45
N THR A 16 14.87 2.22 -4.65
CA THR A 16 13.92 3.24 -5.11
C THR A 16 12.47 2.93 -4.72
N GLU A 17 12.24 1.74 -4.15
CA GLU A 17 10.92 1.21 -3.84
C GLU A 17 10.87 0.71 -2.39
N THR A 18 9.69 0.81 -1.78
CA THR A 18 9.42 0.29 -0.44
C THR A 18 8.44 -0.87 -0.55
N VAL A 19 8.82 -2.02 0.02
CA VAL A 19 7.94 -3.20 0.04
C VAL A 19 6.89 -3.03 1.14
N ILE A 20 5.63 -3.24 0.76
CA ILE A 20 4.48 -3.20 1.68
C ILE A 20 3.84 -4.59 1.66
N ILE A 21 3.68 -5.17 2.84
CA ILE A 21 3.04 -6.47 3.03
C ILE A 21 1.63 -6.24 3.57
N ILE A 22 0.63 -6.70 2.83
CA ILE A 22 -0.78 -6.64 3.21
C ILE A 22 -1.26 -8.05 3.54
N SER A 23 -1.87 -8.24 4.71
CA SER A 23 -2.33 -9.53 5.21
C SER A 23 -3.76 -9.43 5.76
N GLY A 24 -4.58 -10.45 5.51
CA GLY A 24 -6.01 -10.46 5.85
C GLY A 24 -6.77 -11.46 4.98
N THR A 25 -8.10 -11.42 5.02
CA THR A 25 -8.92 -12.17 4.04
C THR A 25 -8.80 -11.54 2.66
N PRO A 26 -9.12 -12.27 1.57
CA PRO A 26 -9.08 -11.72 0.22
C PRO A 26 -9.85 -10.40 0.05
N ASP A 27 -11.02 -10.27 0.68
CA ASP A 27 -11.81 -9.03 0.64
C ASP A 27 -11.10 -7.87 1.34
N GLN A 28 -10.47 -8.14 2.49
CA GLN A 28 -9.73 -7.13 3.24
C GLN A 28 -8.49 -6.66 2.49
N THR A 29 -7.73 -7.59 1.89
CA THR A 29 -6.53 -7.26 1.12
C THR A 29 -6.90 -6.49 -0.15
N HIS A 30 -7.98 -6.88 -0.84
CA HIS A 30 -8.47 -6.19 -2.03
C HIS A 30 -8.91 -4.75 -1.70
N ALA A 31 -9.66 -4.57 -0.62
CA ALA A 31 -10.06 -3.24 -0.15
C ALA A 31 -8.85 -2.37 0.21
N ALA A 32 -7.87 -2.93 0.94
CA ALA A 32 -6.64 -2.22 1.29
C ALA A 32 -5.82 -1.81 0.06
N GLN A 33 -5.70 -2.70 -0.91
CA GLN A 33 -4.97 -2.44 -2.15
C GLN A 33 -5.66 -1.36 -2.99
N SER A 34 -6.99 -1.42 -3.13
CA SER A 34 -7.77 -0.40 -3.84
C SER A 34 -7.58 0.99 -3.23
N LEU A 35 -7.63 1.10 -1.90
CA LEU A 35 -7.40 2.35 -1.19
C LEU A 35 -5.97 2.88 -1.38
N LEU A 36 -4.95 2.02 -1.29
CA LEU A 36 -3.56 2.41 -1.51
C LEU A 36 -3.33 2.89 -2.95
N GLN A 37 -3.88 2.19 -3.94
CA GLN A 37 -3.81 2.59 -5.35
C GLN A 37 -4.47 3.96 -5.58
N ALA A 38 -5.70 4.16 -5.06
CA ALA A 38 -6.39 5.44 -5.17
C ALA A 38 -5.62 6.58 -4.49
N PHE A 39 -4.98 6.32 -3.35
CA PHE A 39 -4.15 7.30 -2.66
C PHE A 39 -2.90 7.69 -3.46
N VAL A 40 -2.15 6.71 -3.98
CA VAL A 40 -0.97 6.97 -4.82
C VAL A 40 -1.36 7.77 -6.07
N MET A 41 -2.48 7.43 -6.71
CA MET A 41 -2.97 8.13 -7.90
C MET A 41 -3.42 9.57 -7.59
N SER A 42 -4.01 9.82 -6.42
CA SER A 42 -4.41 11.17 -6.00
C SER A 42 -3.21 12.04 -5.60
N GLY A 43 -2.13 11.45 -5.08
CA GLY A 43 -0.88 12.14 -4.75
C GLY A 43 -0.01 12.50 -5.96
N GLN A 44 -0.23 11.87 -7.12
CA GLN A 44 0.44 12.21 -8.39
C GLN A 44 -0.29 13.33 -9.17
N GLY A 45 -1.36 13.89 -8.62
CA GLY A 45 -2.15 14.97 -9.20
C GLY A 45 -1.74 16.36 -8.69
N SER A 46 -0.46 16.72 -8.76
CA SER A 46 -0.03 18.12 -8.73
C SER A 46 1.12 18.30 -9.72
N PRO A 47 0.90 18.99 -10.86
CA PRO A 47 1.95 19.31 -11.82
C PRO A 47 2.98 20.28 -11.25
#